data_AF-A0A0H5QT62-F1
#
_entry.id   AF-A0A0H5QT62-F1
#
_cell.length_a   1.000
_cell.length_b   1.000
_cell.length_c   1.000
_cell.angle_alpha   90.00
_cell.angle_beta   90.00
_cell.angle_gamma   90.00
#
_symmetry.space_group_name_H-M   'P 1'
#
loop_
_entity.id
_entity.type
_entity.pdbx_description
1 polymer ?
#
loop_
_entity_poly.entity_id
_entity_poly.type
_entity_poly.pdbx_seq_one_letter_code
_entity_poly.pdbx_strand_id
1 'polypeptide(L)'
;IEYLPAGAPLMQAFRAEHCASPGEAIMSIEAWRLVETKFTGERINEHNVRLKGCKHAIRNISVRRTPLQWKGSLELLQMYVPAAVLPYLKINQKLWSAELRQVSIVFVNIGFKLEDFESAGENGGGSSLQHVQAVISSIQEATYRYEGSLNKFLVDDKGSTLLIVFG
;
A
#
# COMPACT_ATOMS: atom_id res chain seq x y z
N ILE A 1 -5.60 -7.43 11.10
CA ILE A 1 -4.60 -6.37 11.39
C ILE A 1 -4.30 -5.70 10.06
N GLU A 2 -4.15 -4.38 10.03
CA GLU A 2 -3.82 -3.65 8.81
C GLU A 2 -2.55 -2.83 9.03
N TYR A 3 -1.82 -2.55 7.96
CA TYR A 3 -0.68 -1.64 7.97
C TYR A 3 -0.81 -0.64 6.83
N LEU A 4 -0.26 0.56 7.04
CA LEU A 4 -0.27 1.62 6.03
C LEU A 4 1.10 2.32 6.03
N PRO A 5 1.78 2.43 4.88
CA PRO A 5 2.91 3.35 4.75
C PRO A 5 2.41 4.81 4.76
N ALA A 6 3.12 5.68 5.46
CA ALA A 6 2.81 7.11 5.53
C ALA A 6 4.07 7.98 5.39
N GLY A 7 3.88 9.25 5.09
CA GLY A 7 4.94 10.27 5.02
C GLY A 7 5.19 10.83 3.62
N ALA A 8 5.96 11.92 3.60
CA ALA A 8 6.28 12.69 2.40
C ALA A 8 6.78 11.85 1.21
N PRO A 9 7.62 10.80 1.35
CA PRO A 9 8.05 9.99 0.21
C PRO A 9 6.89 9.31 -0.54
N LEU A 10 5.82 8.93 0.15
CA LEU A 10 4.66 8.33 -0.48
C LEU A 10 3.87 9.37 -1.29
N MET A 11 3.69 10.57 -0.74
CA MET A 11 3.05 11.69 -1.47
C MET A 11 3.87 12.13 -2.69
N GLN A 12 5.20 12.15 -2.56
CA GLN A 12 6.11 12.41 -3.66
C GLN A 12 5.95 11.37 -4.78
N ALA A 13 5.79 10.10 -4.43
CA ALA A 13 5.56 9.03 -5.41
C ALA A 13 4.22 9.21 -6.15
N PHE A 14 3.12 9.52 -5.46
CA PHE A 14 1.84 9.80 -6.11
C PHE A 14 1.93 11.01 -7.05
N ARG A 15 2.58 12.11 -6.64
CA ARG A 15 2.78 13.28 -7.50
C ARG A 15 3.61 12.97 -8.75
N ALA A 16 4.61 12.08 -8.63
CA ALA A 16 5.41 11.65 -9.76
C ALA A 16 4.60 10.76 -10.73
N GLU A 17 3.78 9.84 -10.19
CA GLU A 17 2.90 8.98 -10.98
C GLU A 17 1.90 9.78 -11.81
N HIS A 18 1.26 10.82 -11.22
CA HIS A 18 0.32 11.68 -11.93
C HIS A 18 0.92 12.40 -13.15
N CYS A 19 2.25 12.54 -13.20
CA CYS A 19 2.97 13.15 -14.32
C CYS A 19 3.47 12.11 -15.34
N ALA A 20 3.36 10.82 -15.05
CA ALA A 20 3.91 9.76 -15.87
C ALA A 20 2.93 9.32 -16.98
N SER A 21 3.48 9.05 -18.17
CA SER A 21 2.77 8.34 -19.24
C SER A 21 3.27 6.89 -19.35
N PRO A 22 2.52 5.98 -20.01
CA PRO A 22 2.98 4.62 -20.24
C PRO A 22 4.38 4.57 -20.87
N GLY A 23 5.28 3.81 -20.25
CA GLY A 23 6.68 3.69 -20.68
C GLY A 23 7.63 4.74 -20.09
N GLU A 24 7.11 5.74 -19.36
CA GLU A 24 7.94 6.73 -18.67
C GLU A 24 8.22 6.33 -17.22
N ALA A 25 9.37 6.77 -16.71
CA ALA A 25 9.71 6.70 -15.30
C ALA A 25 9.98 8.12 -14.78
N ILE A 26 9.10 8.59 -13.89
CA ILE A 26 9.19 9.92 -13.27
C ILE A 26 9.63 9.75 -11.81
N MET A 27 10.53 10.62 -11.36
CA MET A 27 10.98 10.69 -9.97
C MET A 27 10.64 12.04 -9.37
N SER A 28 10.41 12.06 -8.06
CA SER A 28 10.40 13.31 -7.30
C SER A 28 11.82 13.91 -7.25
N ILE A 29 11.91 15.22 -7.03
CA ILE A 29 13.18 15.93 -6.96
C ILE A 29 14.00 15.48 -5.74
N GLU A 30 13.32 15.11 -4.65
CA GLU A 30 13.94 14.57 -3.44
C GLU A 30 14.61 13.23 -3.72
N ALA A 31 13.93 12.32 -4.42
CA ALA A 31 14.51 11.04 -4.83
C ALA A 31 15.61 11.23 -5.88
N TRP A 32 15.43 12.16 -6.83
CA TRP A 32 16.44 12.47 -7.86
C TRP A 32 17.77 12.93 -7.25
N ARG A 33 17.75 13.80 -6.24
CA ARG A 33 18.95 14.27 -5.53
C ARG A 33 19.79 13.13 -4.94
N LEU A 34 19.16 12.00 -4.59
CA LEU A 34 19.86 10.83 -4.06
C LEU A 34 20.57 10.01 -5.15
N VAL A 35 20.12 10.12 -6.41
CA VAL A 35 20.54 9.21 -7.49
C VAL A 35 21.04 9.90 -8.76
N GLU A 36 21.07 11.23 -8.83
CA GLU A 36 21.42 12.02 -10.03
C GLU A 36 22.84 11.73 -10.57
N THR A 37 23.73 11.22 -9.71
CA THR A 37 25.08 10.79 -10.09
C THR A 37 25.07 9.50 -10.94
N LYS A 38 24.02 8.69 -10.83
CA LYS A 38 23.88 7.38 -11.49
C LYS A 38 22.93 7.39 -12.68
N PHE A 39 22.02 8.35 -12.76
CA PHE A 39 21.02 8.44 -13.83
C PHE A 39 21.15 9.72 -14.65
N THR A 40 20.58 9.72 -15.86
CA THR A 40 20.29 10.92 -16.65
C THR A 40 18.80 11.21 -16.58
N GLY A 41 18.45 12.49 -16.50
CA GLY A 41 17.06 12.90 -16.41
C GLY A 41 16.84 14.32 -16.91
N GLU A 42 15.59 14.64 -17.20
CA GLU A 42 15.12 15.94 -17.67
C GLU A 42 14.08 16.46 -16.68
N ARG A 43 14.26 17.68 -16.19
CA ARG A 43 13.30 18.29 -15.26
C ARG A 43 12.01 18.59 -16.00
N ILE A 44 10.88 18.06 -15.52
CA ILE A 44 9.56 18.31 -16.12
C ILE A 44 8.90 19.52 -15.46
N ASN A 45 9.02 19.64 -14.14
CA ASN A 45 8.44 20.73 -13.37
C ASN A 45 9.26 21.00 -12.09
N GLU A 46 8.73 21.82 -11.18
CA GLU A 46 9.45 22.18 -9.95
C GLU A 46 9.75 20.97 -9.04
N HIS A 47 8.92 19.92 -9.10
CA HIS A 47 8.95 18.78 -8.19
C HIS A 47 9.41 17.47 -8.84
N ASN A 48 9.40 17.35 -10.17
CA ASN A 48 9.54 16.07 -10.86
C ASN A 48 10.61 16.08 -11.96
N VAL A 49 11.29 14.95 -12.11
CA VAL A 49 12.32 14.68 -13.13
C VAL A 49 11.95 13.41 -13.90
N ARG A 50 11.97 13.48 -15.23
CA ARG A 50 11.84 12.33 -16.13
C ARG A 50 13.18 11.62 -16.25
N LEU A 51 13.24 10.34 -15.92
CA LEU A 51 14.41 9.51 -16.19
C LEU A 51 14.55 9.25 -17.69
N LYS A 52 15.76 9.46 -18.22
CA LYS A 52 16.12 9.20 -19.62
C LYS A 52 17.02 7.99 -19.78
N GLY A 53 17.78 7.65 -18.75
CA GLY A 53 18.70 6.53 -18.82
C GLY A 53 19.56 6.39 -17.58
N CYS A 54 20.38 5.35 -17.59
CA CYS A 54 21.33 5.07 -16.55
C CYS A 54 22.75 5.34 -17.05
N LYS A 55 23.54 6.10 -16.29
CA LYS A 55 24.93 6.45 -16.65
C LYS A 55 25.88 5.28 -16.43
N HIS A 56 25.56 4.40 -15.48
CA HIS A 56 26.41 3.28 -15.08
C HIS A 56 25.55 2.03 -14.91
N ALA A 57 26.10 0.85 -15.22
CA ALA A 57 25.40 -0.40 -14.93
C ALA A 57 25.08 -0.50 -13.43
N ILE A 58 23.79 -0.61 -13.10
CA ILE A 58 23.35 -0.83 -11.74
C ILE A 58 23.40 -2.33 -11.49
N ARG A 59 24.01 -2.70 -10.35
CA ARG A 59 24.00 -4.09 -9.91
C ARG A 59 22.59 -4.47 -9.49
N ASN A 60 21.94 -5.31 -10.28
CA ASN A 60 20.70 -5.95 -9.87
C ASN A 60 21.01 -6.94 -8.73
N ILE A 61 20.43 -6.69 -7.56
CA ILE A 61 20.49 -7.60 -6.42
C ILE A 61 19.17 -8.35 -6.38
N SER A 62 19.24 -9.68 -6.49
CA SER A 62 18.06 -10.52 -6.29
C SER A 62 17.58 -10.39 -4.85
N VAL A 63 16.31 -10.02 -4.67
CA VAL A 63 15.66 -10.02 -3.37
C VAL A 63 15.56 -11.47 -2.90
N ARG A 64 16.39 -11.84 -1.93
CA ARG A 64 16.31 -13.16 -1.30
C ARG A 64 15.13 -13.17 -0.35
N ARG A 65 14.18 -14.08 -0.58
CA ARG A 65 13.11 -14.36 0.39
C ARG A 65 13.75 -15.00 1.62
N THR A 66 13.76 -14.28 2.74
CA THR A 66 14.24 -14.82 4.00
C THR A 66 13.25 -15.88 4.50
N PRO A 67 13.69 -17.11 4.81
CA PRO A 67 12.79 -18.11 5.36
C PRO A 67 12.32 -17.65 6.74
N LEU A 68 11.05 -17.86 7.06
CA LEU A 68 10.49 -17.53 8.37
C LEU A 68 11.20 -18.36 9.45
N GLN A 69 11.99 -17.68 10.29
CA GLN A 69 12.81 -18.35 11.33
C GLN A 69 12.11 -18.46 12.68
N TRP A 70 11.10 -17.62 12.95
CA TRP A 70 10.52 -17.48 14.28
C TRP A 70 9.24 -18.31 14.44
N LYS A 71 9.16 -19.10 15.52
CA LYS A 71 7.96 -19.83 15.94
C LYS A 71 6.82 -18.85 16.26
N GLY A 72 5.64 -19.04 15.66
CA GLY A 72 4.50 -18.12 15.82
C GLY A 72 4.35 -17.11 14.67
N SER A 73 5.35 -17.00 13.78
CA SER A 73 5.33 -16.01 12.68
C SER A 73 4.23 -16.30 11.66
N LEU A 74 3.89 -17.56 11.42
CA LEU A 74 2.85 -17.94 10.47
C LEU A 74 1.47 -17.49 10.96
N GLU A 75 1.18 -17.71 12.24
CA GLU A 75 -0.07 -17.33 12.88
C GLU A 75 -0.26 -15.81 12.85
N LEU A 76 0.82 -15.04 13.09
CA LEU A 76 0.79 -13.59 12.97
C LEU A 76 0.57 -13.11 11.53
N LEU A 77 1.22 -13.73 10.55
CA LEU A 77 1.08 -13.38 9.14
C LEU A 77 -0.31 -13.73 8.58
N GLN A 78 -0.93 -14.80 9.07
CA GLN A 78 -2.28 -15.18 8.69
C GLN A 78 -3.32 -14.10 9.05
N MET A 79 -3.04 -13.23 10.02
CA MET A 79 -3.93 -12.10 10.37
C MET A 79 -3.97 -10.97 9.33
N TYR A 80 -3.08 -10.99 8.33
CA TYR A 80 -3.07 -10.09 7.17
C TYR A 80 -3.70 -10.74 5.93
N VAL A 81 -4.13 -12.00 6.03
CA VAL A 81 -4.75 -12.73 4.93
C VAL A 81 -6.24 -12.82 5.22
N PRO A 82 -7.12 -12.40 4.29
CA PRO A 82 -8.57 -12.54 4.49
C PRO A 82 -8.94 -13.99 4.82
N ALA A 83 -9.86 -14.18 5.76
CA ALA A 83 -10.25 -15.52 6.24
C ALA A 83 -10.72 -16.44 5.10
N ALA A 84 -11.39 -15.88 4.10
CA ALA A 84 -11.83 -16.60 2.90
C ALA A 84 -10.66 -17.19 2.08
N VAL A 85 -9.47 -16.60 2.13
CA VAL A 85 -8.30 -17.05 1.35
C VAL A 85 -7.54 -18.18 2.08
N LEU A 86 -7.59 -18.23 3.41
CA LEU A 86 -6.80 -19.16 4.23
C LEU A 86 -7.02 -20.65 3.88
N PRO A 87 -8.25 -21.15 3.63
CA PRO A 87 -8.46 -22.55 3.24
C PRO A 87 -7.72 -22.93 1.96
N TYR A 88 -7.71 -22.05 0.95
CA TYR A 88 -7.05 -22.31 -0.34
C TYR A 88 -5.53 -22.37 -0.22
N LEU A 89 -4.95 -21.61 0.71
CA LEU A 89 -3.51 -21.65 1.00
C LEU A 89 -3.09 -22.97 1.67
N LYS A 90 -3.96 -23.56 2.52
CA LYS A 90 -3.65 -24.82 3.23
C LYS A 90 -3.72 -26.05 2.34
N ILE A 91 -4.70 -26.09 1.42
CA ILE A 91 -4.99 -27.27 0.59
C ILE A 91 -4.19 -27.23 -0.73
N ASN A 92 -3.41 -26.16 -0.99
CA ASN A 92 -2.70 -25.90 -2.25
C ASN A 92 -3.60 -26.00 -3.50
N GLN A 93 -4.87 -25.68 -3.33
CA GLN A 93 -5.91 -25.77 -4.35
C GLN A 93 -6.11 -24.41 -5.03
N LYS A 94 -5.03 -23.90 -5.65
CA LYS A 94 -5.03 -22.64 -6.40
C LYS A 94 -6.12 -22.56 -7.49
N LEU A 95 -6.61 -23.70 -7.95
CA LEU A 95 -7.65 -23.80 -8.98
C LEU A 95 -8.97 -23.15 -8.54
N TRP A 96 -9.30 -23.24 -7.25
CA TRP A 96 -10.59 -22.75 -6.72
C TRP A 96 -10.53 -21.30 -6.21
N SER A 97 -9.34 -20.68 -6.20
CA SER A 97 -9.20 -19.26 -5.85
C SER A 97 -9.44 -18.31 -7.02
N ALA A 98 -9.51 -18.82 -8.25
CA ALA A 98 -9.72 -18.04 -9.46
C ALA A 98 -11.12 -18.29 -10.00
N GLU A 99 -12.09 -17.53 -9.50
CA GLU A 99 -13.50 -17.62 -9.92
C GLU A 99 -14.02 -16.28 -10.43
N LEU A 100 -15.06 -16.35 -11.26
CA LEU A 100 -15.89 -15.21 -11.66
C LEU A 100 -17.26 -15.41 -11.03
N ARG A 101 -17.67 -14.49 -10.16
CA ARG A 101 -18.95 -14.55 -9.47
C ARG A 101 -19.53 -13.16 -9.25
N GLN A 102 -20.83 -13.12 -9.00
CA GLN A 102 -21.53 -11.89 -8.68
C GLN A 102 -21.26 -11.52 -7.23
N VAL A 103 -20.72 -10.32 -7.01
CA VAL A 103 -20.41 -9.77 -5.69
C VAL A 103 -21.01 -8.38 -5.55
N SER A 104 -21.24 -7.95 -4.31
CA SER A 104 -21.53 -6.56 -3.97
C SER A 104 -20.27 -5.90 -3.44
N ILE A 105 -19.85 -4.80 -4.07
CA ILE A 105 -18.67 -4.04 -3.66
C ILE A 105 -19.14 -2.76 -2.97
N VAL A 106 -18.64 -2.53 -1.76
CA VAL A 106 -18.85 -1.28 -1.03
C VAL A 106 -17.53 -0.52 -0.99
N PHE A 107 -17.53 0.64 -1.65
CA PHE A 107 -16.46 1.62 -1.55
C PHE A 107 -16.76 2.58 -0.41
N VAL A 108 -15.87 2.63 0.57
CA VAL A 108 -15.99 3.58 1.69
C VAL A 108 -14.81 4.53 1.64
N ASN A 109 -15.10 5.81 1.47
CA ASN A 109 -14.12 6.87 1.71
C ASN A 109 -14.21 7.28 3.18
N ILE A 110 -13.11 7.17 3.91
CA ILE A 110 -13.09 7.50 5.35
C ILE A 110 -12.67 8.96 5.59
N GLY A 111 -12.18 9.65 4.56
CA GLY A 111 -11.81 11.06 4.64
C GLY A 111 -10.48 11.35 5.33
N PHE A 112 -9.71 10.34 5.71
CA PHE A 112 -8.34 10.54 6.22
C PHE A 112 -7.39 10.89 5.08
N LYS A 113 -6.49 11.84 5.33
CA LYS A 113 -5.43 12.25 4.41
C LYS A 113 -4.07 11.75 4.90
N LEU A 114 -3.11 11.62 3.99
CA LEU A 114 -1.76 11.20 4.36
C LEU A 114 -1.09 12.16 5.35
N GLU A 115 -1.40 13.45 5.21
CA GLU A 115 -0.98 14.57 6.06
C GLU A 115 -1.38 14.37 7.53
N ASP A 116 -2.53 13.73 7.79
CA ASP A 116 -3.02 13.42 9.14
C ASP A 116 -2.11 12.42 9.88
N PHE A 117 -1.25 11.71 9.14
CA PHE A 117 -0.33 10.71 9.68
C PHE A 117 1.13 11.19 9.73
N GLU A 118 1.48 12.33 9.12
CA GLU A 118 2.86 12.84 9.11
C GLU A 118 3.32 13.35 10.48
N SER A 119 2.40 13.97 11.23
CA SER A 119 2.63 14.46 12.59
C SER A 119 2.60 13.35 13.65
N ALA A 120 2.30 12.11 13.25
CA ALA A 120 2.14 11.01 14.19
C ALA A 120 3.47 10.53 14.83
N GLY A 121 4.61 10.80 14.15
CA GLY A 121 5.91 10.25 14.51
C GLY A 121 6.76 11.07 15.49
N GLU A 122 6.54 12.39 15.60
CA GLU A 122 7.54 13.27 16.23
C GLU A 122 7.16 13.85 17.61
N ASN A 123 5.90 14.13 17.94
CA ASN A 123 5.53 14.68 19.27
C ASN A 123 4.06 14.43 19.68
N GLY A 124 3.70 13.21 20.08
CA GLY A 124 2.38 12.94 20.70
C GLY A 124 1.25 12.49 19.75
N GLY A 125 1.63 11.99 18.57
CA GLY A 125 0.76 11.51 17.48
C GLY A 125 -0.22 10.36 17.73
N GLY A 126 -0.41 9.94 18.98
CA GLY A 126 -1.24 8.78 19.32
C GLY A 126 -2.71 8.95 18.93
N SER A 127 -3.25 10.18 18.99
CA SER A 127 -4.69 10.41 18.85
C SER A 127 -5.23 10.12 17.44
N SER A 128 -4.56 10.59 16.38
CA SER A 128 -5.01 10.35 15.00
C SER A 128 -4.94 8.88 14.61
N LEU A 129 -3.85 8.20 14.97
CA LEU A 129 -3.70 6.76 14.70
C LEU A 129 -4.69 5.93 15.50
N GLN A 130 -4.94 6.27 16.77
CA GLN A 130 -5.97 5.62 17.58
C GLN A 130 -7.36 5.82 16.99
N HIS A 131 -7.66 7.00 16.46
CA HIS A 131 -8.91 7.28 15.80
C HIS A 131 -9.09 6.45 14.53
N VAL A 132 -8.06 6.37 13.69
CA VAL A 132 -8.09 5.50 12.49
C VAL A 132 -8.25 4.04 12.90
N GLN A 133 -7.52 3.57 13.90
CA GLN A 133 -7.65 2.21 14.42
C GLN A 133 -9.08 1.94 14.92
N ALA A 134 -9.70 2.87 15.64
CA ALA A 134 -11.07 2.73 16.11
C ALA A 134 -12.06 2.63 14.93
N VAL A 135 -11.95 3.52 13.94
CA VAL A 135 -12.82 3.49 12.75
C VAL A 135 -12.65 2.20 11.96
N ILE A 136 -11.41 1.78 11.70
CA ILE A 136 -11.13 0.53 10.98
C ILE A 136 -11.66 -0.69 11.76
N SER A 137 -11.49 -0.70 13.09
CA SER A 137 -11.98 -1.80 13.93
C SER A 137 -13.51 -1.88 13.90
N SER A 138 -14.22 -0.75 13.96
CA SER A 138 -15.68 -0.71 13.85
C SER A 138 -16.17 -1.16 12.47
N ILE A 139 -15.48 -0.76 11.40
CA ILE A 139 -15.81 -1.21 10.03
C ILE A 139 -15.59 -2.71 9.89
N GLN A 140 -14.48 -3.24 10.41
CA GLN A 140 -14.18 -4.67 10.42
C GLN A 140 -15.26 -5.45 11.17
N GLU A 141 -15.63 -5.02 12.39
CA GLU A 141 -16.67 -5.68 13.17
C GLU A 141 -18.02 -5.71 12.42
N ALA A 142 -18.43 -4.56 11.87
CA ALA A 142 -19.67 -4.47 11.11
C ALA A 142 -19.63 -5.35 9.84
N THR A 143 -18.51 -5.33 9.11
CA THR A 143 -18.33 -6.11 7.88
C THR A 143 -18.38 -7.61 8.16
N TYR A 144 -17.62 -8.07 9.16
CA TYR A 144 -17.51 -9.49 9.48
C TYR A 144 -18.78 -10.07 10.11
N ARG A 145 -19.61 -9.23 10.75
CA ARG A 145 -20.95 -9.62 11.22
C ARG A 145 -21.85 -10.13 10.10
N TYR A 146 -21.67 -9.60 8.89
CA TYR A 146 -22.43 -9.99 7.70
C TYR A 146 -21.61 -10.81 6.71
N GLU A 147 -20.56 -11.50 7.20
CA GLU A 147 -19.70 -12.38 6.40
C GLU A 147 -19.01 -11.68 5.22
N GLY A 148 -18.91 -10.35 5.27
CA GLY A 148 -18.16 -9.57 4.29
C GLY A 148 -16.67 -9.73 4.48
N SER A 149 -15.91 -9.30 3.47
CA SER A 149 -14.45 -9.26 3.53
C SER A 149 -13.94 -7.86 3.26
N LEU A 150 -13.12 -7.34 4.18
CA LEU A 150 -12.30 -6.16 3.94
C LEU A 150 -11.13 -6.60 3.06
N ASN A 151 -11.12 -6.16 1.80
CA ASN A 151 -10.15 -6.61 0.80
C ASN A 151 -8.92 -5.70 0.75
N LYS A 152 -9.13 -4.38 0.79
CA LYS A 152 -8.06 -3.38 0.73
C LYS A 152 -8.39 -2.17 1.58
N PHE A 153 -7.37 -1.70 2.30
CA PHE A 153 -7.29 -0.35 2.83
C PHE A 153 -6.16 0.38 2.10
N LEU A 154 -6.50 1.46 1.41
CA LEU A 154 -5.56 2.25 0.61
C LEU A 154 -5.66 3.71 1.03
N VAL A 155 -4.55 4.42 1.02
CA VAL A 155 -4.56 5.88 1.09
C VAL A 155 -3.78 6.40 -0.11
N ASP A 156 -4.45 7.24 -0.87
CA ASP A 156 -3.97 7.83 -2.13
C ASP A 156 -4.04 9.37 -2.04
N ASP A 157 -3.70 10.06 -3.12
CA ASP A 157 -3.81 11.51 -3.27
C ASP A 157 -5.23 12.06 -3.01
N LYS A 158 -6.25 11.24 -3.23
CA LYS A 158 -7.68 11.53 -2.99
C LYS A 158 -8.16 11.18 -1.58
N GLY A 159 -7.29 10.64 -0.73
CA GLY A 159 -7.59 10.25 0.65
C GLY A 159 -7.74 8.73 0.84
N SER A 160 -8.28 8.36 2.00
CA SER A 160 -8.36 6.96 2.43
C SER A 160 -9.61 6.25 1.92
N THR A 161 -9.38 5.13 1.23
CA THR A 161 -10.43 4.29 0.64
C THR A 161 -10.34 2.86 1.17
N LEU A 162 -11.48 2.32 1.57
CA LEU A 162 -11.69 0.92 1.89
C LEU A 162 -12.53 0.25 0.82
N LEU A 163 -12.14 -0.98 0.50
CA LEU A 163 -12.88 -1.86 -0.39
C LEU A 163 -13.39 -3.05 0.41
N ILE A 164 -14.72 -3.14 0.55
CA ILE A 164 -15.42 -4.24 1.20
C ILE A 164 -16.16 -5.04 0.13
N VAL A 165 -16.13 -6.36 0.24
CA VAL A 165 -16.79 -7.28 -0.69
C VAL A 165 -17.75 -8.18 0.08
N PHE A 166 -18.97 -8.33 -0.46
CA PHE A 166 -19.99 -9.28 0.00
C PHE A 166 -20.43 -10.20 -1.12
N GLY A 167 -20.93 -11.37 -0.74
CA GLY A 167 -21.30 -12.44 -1.65
C GLY A 167 -20.07 -13.06 -2.24
#